data_AF-T0SE05-F1
#
_entry.id   AF-T0SE05-F1
#
_cell.length_a   1.000
_cell.length_b   1.000
_cell.length_c   1.000
_cell.angle_alpha   90.00
_cell.angle_beta   90.00
_cell.angle_gamma   90.00
#
_symmetry.space_group_name_H-M   'P 1'
#
loop_
_entity.id
_entity.type
_entity.pdbx_description
1 polymer ?
#
loop_
_entity_poly.entity_id
_entity_poly.type
_entity_poly.pdbx_seq_one_letter_code
_entity_poly.pdbx_strand_id
1 'polypeptide(L)'
;MSKEFFSFQEAINKQDQNSRALACAFPARYLTLKENIKSTPVYDLKKCVGLQSFLENIPGEHLSILLTSEYFNAPSSAFGHIMLSIHQNSEIQLTDKAIHFSALTNKSDGFLMYSARGLTGGYPGYYIVEPIFKKFHEYSNKEQRYLFSTELSLTSKQLLLFKYHLYELDKAQFDYYFLNQNCAYRIDALLSTILESNATENYLYTLPSSVFNKYSNGKANSKKILPYSTIAKFYIDQLSSTKKNELEMIINGSKKISIDTDPSIGTAYFYYAQYKFKREGIYDNSYKDNMRIIHIKTTEIHDQISSPRERDNTFLVSLGARYNSDYTGLLKIRPVLIDRFSFQNRSLSETQLKVLETQFSYNKKLRLDELNLITLTLFQPYHRFFKDTSWQFSSSLQRMSNEQNLNNLTYFGIGHTYEFLTYFNYFVNIGNQEMENFWNPYLSVETNLFGYLGSNLKYGLNYEYRQFKDEHMTILKSYLNWKLTKNKQLLFETKKYKKSSLTTVINLRFLL
;
A
#
# COMPACT_ATOMS: atom_id res chain seq x y z
N MET A 1 -31.81 -15.00 4.77
CA MET A 1 -31.17 -16.06 5.59
C MET A 1 -30.73 -17.18 4.67
N SER A 2 -29.47 -17.62 4.76
CA SER A 2 -28.89 -18.62 3.86
C SER A 2 -29.32 -20.05 4.21
N LYS A 3 -29.21 -20.98 3.25
CA LYS A 3 -29.45 -22.41 3.45
C LYS A 3 -28.61 -23.00 4.60
N GLU A 4 -27.36 -22.52 4.73
CA GLU A 4 -26.44 -22.92 5.79
C GLU A 4 -26.94 -22.56 7.19
N PHE A 5 -27.60 -21.41 7.36
CA PHE A 5 -28.17 -20.99 8.64
C PHE A 5 -29.23 -21.99 9.13
N PHE A 6 -30.17 -22.37 8.25
CA PHE A 6 -31.22 -23.33 8.58
C PHE A 6 -30.66 -24.73 8.87
N SER A 7 -29.68 -25.19 8.08
CA SER A 7 -29.02 -26.47 8.34
C SER A 7 -28.28 -26.48 9.68
N PHE A 8 -27.62 -25.39 10.05
CA PHE A 8 -26.97 -25.26 11.36
C PHE A 8 -28.00 -25.26 12.50
N GLN A 9 -29.09 -24.50 12.36
CA GLN A 9 -30.17 -24.47 13.33
C GLN A 9 -30.77 -25.86 13.58
N GLU A 10 -31.08 -26.59 12.50
CA GLU A 10 -31.62 -27.94 12.60
C GLU A 10 -30.66 -28.88 13.34
N ALA A 11 -29.36 -28.82 13.03
CA ALA A 11 -28.34 -29.64 13.67
C ALA A 11 -28.16 -29.31 15.16
N ILE A 12 -28.25 -28.03 15.55
CA ILE A 12 -28.18 -27.58 16.94
C ILE A 12 -29.40 -28.04 17.76
N ASN A 13 -30.58 -28.11 17.13
CA ASN A 13 -31.84 -28.47 17.77
C ASN A 13 -32.00 -29.98 18.08
N LYS A 14 -31.13 -30.84 17.54
CA LYS A 14 -31.17 -32.30 17.80
C LYS A 14 -30.82 -32.70 19.24
N GLN A 15 -30.19 -31.80 20.01
CA GLN A 15 -29.86 -31.97 21.43
C GLN A 15 -29.02 -33.22 21.76
N ASP A 16 -28.20 -33.67 20.82
CA ASP A 16 -27.31 -34.82 21.00
C ASP A 16 -25.84 -34.38 21.25
N GLN A 17 -24.94 -35.36 21.40
CA GLN A 17 -23.51 -35.09 21.56
C GLN A 17 -22.91 -34.36 20.36
N ASN A 18 -23.43 -34.58 19.15
CA ASN A 18 -23.00 -33.90 17.93
C ASN A 18 -23.45 -32.43 17.93
N SER A 19 -24.65 -32.12 18.41
CA SER A 19 -25.13 -30.74 18.58
C SER A 19 -24.25 -29.95 19.53
N ARG A 20 -23.82 -30.55 20.65
CA ARG A 20 -22.86 -29.92 21.57
C ARG A 20 -21.48 -29.72 20.91
N ALA A 21 -20.99 -30.72 20.17
CA ALA A 21 -19.73 -30.59 19.44
C ALA A 21 -19.79 -29.47 18.38
N LEU A 22 -20.92 -29.32 17.69
CA LEU A 22 -21.17 -28.22 16.75
C LEU A 22 -21.20 -26.86 17.44
N ALA A 23 -21.87 -26.72 18.59
CA ALA A 23 -21.84 -25.49 19.37
C ALA A 23 -20.42 -25.12 19.83
N CYS A 24 -19.59 -26.11 20.18
CA CYS A 24 -18.18 -25.91 20.51
C CYS A 24 -17.31 -25.54 19.29
N ALA A 25 -17.60 -26.10 18.11
CA ALA A 25 -16.87 -25.81 16.87
C ALA A 25 -17.26 -24.46 16.25
N PHE A 26 -18.54 -24.07 16.41
CA PHE A 26 -19.12 -22.84 15.87
C PHE A 26 -19.79 -21.98 16.95
N PRO A 27 -19.00 -21.49 17.93
CA PRO A 27 -19.53 -20.77 19.09
C PRO A 27 -20.14 -19.41 18.74
N ALA A 28 -19.66 -18.71 17.71
CA ALA A 28 -20.25 -17.43 17.30
C ALA A 28 -21.60 -17.67 16.63
N ARG A 29 -21.67 -18.62 15.69
CA ARG A 29 -22.95 -19.00 15.05
C ARG A 29 -23.97 -19.48 16.08
N TYR A 30 -23.55 -20.30 17.02
CA TYR A 30 -24.41 -20.76 18.11
C TYR A 30 -24.89 -19.60 19.00
N LEU A 31 -24.00 -18.67 19.37
CA LEU A 31 -24.37 -17.51 20.18
C LEU A 31 -25.39 -16.62 19.46
N THR A 32 -25.15 -16.32 18.18
CA THR A 32 -26.09 -15.56 17.34
C THR A 32 -27.43 -16.28 17.20
N LEU A 33 -27.43 -17.60 17.00
CA LEU A 33 -28.67 -18.38 16.91
C LEU A 33 -29.47 -18.32 18.21
N LYS A 34 -28.80 -18.52 19.35
CA LYS A 34 -29.42 -18.48 20.69
C LYS A 34 -30.04 -17.11 21.00
N GLU A 35 -29.41 -16.03 20.57
CA GLU A 35 -29.92 -14.67 20.79
C GLU A 35 -31.15 -14.36 19.95
N ASN A 36 -31.20 -14.86 18.72
CA ASN A 36 -32.31 -14.60 17.79
C ASN A 36 -33.49 -15.56 17.96
N ILE A 37 -33.25 -16.78 18.49
CA ILE A 37 -34.25 -17.84 18.58
C ILE A 37 -34.29 -18.41 20.00
N LYS A 38 -35.33 -18.02 20.76
CA LYS A 38 -35.49 -18.38 22.18
C LYS A 38 -35.58 -19.89 22.45
N SER A 39 -36.03 -20.69 21.48
CA SER A 39 -36.15 -22.15 21.60
C SER A 39 -34.82 -22.89 21.39
N THR A 40 -33.73 -22.19 21.09
CA THR A 40 -32.41 -22.79 20.87
C THR A 40 -31.92 -23.47 22.17
N PRO A 41 -31.49 -24.74 22.12
CA PRO A 41 -30.96 -25.45 23.28
C PRO A 41 -29.76 -24.76 23.92
N VAL A 42 -29.63 -24.87 25.24
CA VAL A 42 -28.55 -24.21 26.00
C VAL A 42 -27.37 -25.17 26.19
N TYR A 43 -26.30 -24.93 25.44
CA TYR A 43 -24.99 -25.54 25.65
C TYR A 43 -24.06 -24.61 26.44
N ASP A 44 -23.31 -25.20 27.37
CA ASP A 44 -22.28 -24.52 28.16
C ASP A 44 -20.93 -24.51 27.41
N LEU A 45 -20.60 -23.36 26.81
CA LEU A 45 -19.36 -23.15 26.06
C LEU A 45 -18.10 -23.20 26.93
N LYS A 46 -18.22 -23.07 28.27
CA LYS A 46 -17.08 -23.22 29.18
C LYS A 46 -16.51 -24.64 29.20
N LYS A 47 -17.32 -25.63 28.83
CA LYS A 47 -16.90 -27.03 28.72
C LYS A 47 -16.24 -27.37 27.38
N CYS A 48 -16.12 -26.41 26.46
CA CYS A 48 -15.47 -26.61 25.16
C CYS A 48 -13.96 -26.38 25.29
N VAL A 49 -13.19 -27.44 25.59
CA VAL A 49 -11.74 -27.35 25.88
C VAL A 49 -10.96 -26.60 24.80
N GLY A 50 -11.19 -26.91 23.52
CA GLY A 50 -10.51 -26.26 22.39
C GLY A 50 -10.81 -24.75 22.30
N LEU A 51 -12.05 -24.35 22.53
CA LEU A 51 -12.46 -22.95 22.57
C LEU A 51 -11.80 -22.22 23.75
N GLN A 52 -11.82 -22.80 24.95
CA GLN A 52 -11.21 -22.17 26.13
C GLN A 52 -9.70 -21.98 25.94
N SER A 53 -9.00 -23.00 25.44
CA SER A 53 -7.56 -22.92 25.13
C SER A 53 -7.26 -21.86 24.06
N PHE A 54 -8.12 -21.70 23.06
CA PHE A 54 -7.98 -20.62 22.09
C PHE A 54 -8.14 -19.24 22.74
N LEU A 55 -9.17 -19.04 23.56
CA LEU A 55 -9.43 -17.75 24.24
C LEU A 55 -8.28 -17.35 25.17
N GLU A 56 -7.65 -18.30 25.85
CA GLU A 56 -6.45 -18.09 26.67
C GLU A 56 -5.25 -17.60 25.85
N ASN A 57 -5.15 -18.02 24.57
CA ASN A 57 -4.06 -17.62 23.67
C ASN A 57 -4.28 -16.26 22.98
N ILE A 58 -5.48 -15.70 23.06
CA ILE A 58 -5.81 -14.34 22.60
C ILE A 58 -6.36 -13.47 23.75
N PRO A 59 -5.52 -13.22 24.79
CA PRO A 59 -5.91 -12.35 25.89
C PRO A 59 -6.09 -10.91 25.38
N GLY A 60 -6.91 -10.13 26.07
CA GLY A 60 -7.13 -8.73 25.76
C GLY A 60 -8.60 -8.33 25.74
N GLU A 61 -8.82 -7.06 26.07
CA GLU A 61 -10.13 -6.42 26.26
C GLU A 61 -10.37 -5.27 25.27
N HIS A 62 -9.35 -4.94 24.47
CA HIS A 62 -9.38 -3.88 23.48
C HIS A 62 -9.01 -4.44 22.10
N LEU A 63 -9.60 -3.86 21.05
CA LEU A 63 -9.28 -4.20 19.67
C LEU A 63 -8.93 -2.94 18.90
N SER A 64 -7.81 -2.95 18.20
CA SER A 64 -7.41 -1.87 17.29
C SER A 64 -7.28 -2.37 15.87
N ILE A 65 -7.64 -1.53 14.91
CA ILE A 65 -7.33 -1.74 13.50
C ILE A 65 -6.04 -1.01 13.17
N LEU A 66 -5.16 -1.66 12.42
CA LEU A 66 -3.87 -1.14 12.01
C LEU A 66 -3.74 -1.18 10.50
N LEU A 67 -3.32 -0.08 9.91
CA LEU A 67 -2.93 0.04 8.51
C LEU A 67 -1.42 0.19 8.40
N THR A 68 -0.82 -0.67 7.59
CA THR A 68 0.53 -0.51 7.10
C THR A 68 0.49 0.20 5.76
N SER A 69 1.20 1.34 5.68
CA SER A 69 1.39 2.13 4.46
C SER A 69 1.87 1.30 3.27
N GLU A 70 1.60 1.74 2.04
CA GLU A 70 2.05 1.09 0.80
C GLU A 70 3.57 0.95 0.72
N TYR A 71 4.08 -0.16 0.18
CA TYR A 71 5.52 -0.38 -0.05
C TYR A 71 5.76 -0.98 -1.42
N PHE A 72 6.14 -0.13 -2.35
CA PHE A 72 6.22 -0.47 -3.76
C PHE A 72 7.53 -1.19 -4.14
N ASN A 73 8.52 -1.24 -3.24
CA ASN A 73 9.74 -2.04 -3.42
C ASN A 73 9.48 -3.55 -3.37
N ALA A 74 8.33 -3.98 -2.84
CA ALA A 74 7.88 -5.35 -2.89
C ALA A 74 6.46 -5.41 -3.47
N PRO A 75 6.23 -6.11 -4.59
CA PRO A 75 4.91 -6.20 -5.22
C PRO A 75 3.80 -6.70 -4.29
N SER A 76 4.13 -7.62 -3.37
CA SER A 76 3.22 -8.16 -2.35
C SER A 76 2.70 -7.12 -1.36
N SER A 77 3.42 -6.01 -1.20
CA SER A 77 3.17 -4.96 -0.21
C SER A 77 2.72 -3.64 -0.83
N ALA A 78 2.56 -3.60 -2.17
CA ALA A 78 2.30 -2.37 -2.93
C ALA A 78 0.94 -1.71 -2.61
N PHE A 79 -0.05 -2.49 -2.15
CA PHE A 79 -1.38 -1.97 -1.77
C PHE A 79 -1.49 -1.57 -0.29
N GLY A 80 -0.41 -1.73 0.49
CA GLY A 80 -0.50 -1.65 1.95
C GLY A 80 -0.91 -2.98 2.57
N HIS A 81 -1.10 -3.01 3.88
CA HIS A 81 -1.62 -4.18 4.60
C HIS A 81 -2.49 -3.75 5.77
N ILE A 82 -3.55 -4.50 6.06
CA ILE A 82 -4.42 -4.22 7.21
C ILE A 82 -4.42 -5.42 8.16
N MET A 83 -4.43 -5.12 9.45
CA MET A 83 -4.48 -6.11 10.51
C MET A 83 -5.26 -5.56 11.70
N LEU A 84 -5.62 -6.44 12.62
CA LEU A 84 -6.16 -6.10 13.93
C LEU A 84 -5.12 -6.42 15.00
N SER A 85 -5.16 -5.70 16.11
CA SER A 85 -4.43 -6.04 17.31
C SER A 85 -5.42 -6.19 18.45
N ILE A 86 -5.36 -7.32 19.14
CA ILE A 86 -6.04 -7.49 20.42
C ILE A 86 -5.04 -7.29 21.55
N HIS A 87 -5.41 -6.48 22.53
CA HIS A 87 -4.48 -6.01 23.56
C HIS A 87 -5.17 -5.75 24.90
N GLN A 88 -4.37 -5.75 25.97
CA GLN A 88 -4.87 -5.68 27.35
C GLN A 88 -5.06 -4.25 27.85
N ASN A 89 -4.22 -3.33 27.40
CA ASN A 89 -4.21 -1.93 27.83
C ASN A 89 -4.61 -1.04 26.66
N SER A 90 -4.97 0.22 26.89
CA SER A 90 -5.31 1.15 25.80
C SER A 90 -4.21 1.31 24.73
N GLU A 91 -2.94 1.09 25.08
CA GLU A 91 -1.83 1.08 24.14
C GLU A 91 -1.37 -0.33 23.74
N ILE A 92 -1.12 -0.50 22.44
CA ILE A 92 -0.55 -1.71 21.85
C ILE A 92 0.89 -1.92 22.33
N GLN A 93 1.14 -3.09 22.90
CA GLN A 93 2.43 -3.57 23.36
C GLN A 93 2.99 -4.65 22.43
N LEU A 94 4.31 -4.85 22.45
CA LEU A 94 4.97 -5.84 21.58
C LEU A 94 4.59 -7.30 21.89
N THR A 95 4.09 -7.55 23.09
CA THR A 95 3.62 -8.88 23.55
C THR A 95 2.19 -9.21 23.09
N ASP A 96 1.46 -8.22 22.57
CA ASP A 96 0.08 -8.41 22.11
C ASP A 96 0.01 -9.25 20.83
N LYS A 97 -1.22 -9.58 20.41
CA LYS A 97 -1.47 -10.42 19.23
C LYS A 97 -1.95 -9.59 18.06
N ALA A 98 -1.35 -9.83 16.90
CA ALA A 98 -1.85 -9.40 15.60
C ALA A 98 -2.75 -10.48 15.01
N ILE A 99 -3.87 -10.05 14.41
CA ILE A 99 -4.76 -10.86 13.60
C ILE A 99 -4.76 -10.27 12.20
N HIS A 100 -4.35 -11.05 11.21
CA HIS A 100 -4.33 -10.61 9.82
C HIS A 100 -4.65 -11.75 8.87
N PHE A 101 -5.04 -11.42 7.64
CA PHE A 101 -5.31 -12.41 6.61
C PHE A 101 -4.20 -12.37 5.56
N SER A 102 -3.64 -13.54 5.20
CA SER A 102 -2.53 -13.64 4.24
C SER A 102 -2.64 -14.85 3.33
N ALA A 103 -2.10 -14.71 2.13
CA ALA A 103 -1.88 -15.81 1.20
C ALA A 103 -0.70 -16.68 1.65
N LEU A 104 -0.84 -18.00 1.54
CA LEU A 104 0.28 -18.93 1.60
C LEU A 104 0.88 -19.05 0.19
N THR A 105 2.00 -18.35 -0.01
CA THR A 105 2.69 -18.27 -1.29
C THR A 105 3.91 -19.19 -1.32
N ASN A 106 4.34 -19.61 -2.51
CA ASN A 106 5.56 -20.37 -2.67
C ASN A 106 6.74 -19.42 -2.94
N LYS A 107 7.81 -19.55 -2.15
CA LYS A 107 9.02 -18.71 -2.30
C LYS A 107 9.73 -18.92 -3.63
N SER A 108 9.48 -20.04 -4.33
CA SER A 108 10.04 -20.29 -5.67
C SER A 108 9.26 -19.63 -6.81
N ASP A 109 8.10 -19.02 -6.53
CA ASP A 109 7.32 -18.35 -7.56
C ASP A 109 8.06 -17.07 -8.00
N GLY A 110 8.49 -17.03 -9.26
CA GLY A 110 9.01 -15.80 -9.87
C GLY A 110 7.93 -14.73 -9.97
N PHE A 111 8.32 -13.46 -10.16
CA PHE A 111 7.41 -12.31 -10.20
C PHE A 111 6.18 -12.51 -11.09
N LEU A 112 6.36 -13.04 -12.31
CA LEU A 112 5.26 -13.29 -13.25
C LEU A 112 4.25 -14.33 -12.74
N MET A 113 4.73 -15.46 -12.21
CA MET A 113 3.86 -16.51 -11.66
C MET A 113 3.13 -16.02 -10.42
N TYR A 114 3.84 -15.30 -9.55
CA TYR A 114 3.31 -14.67 -8.36
C TYR A 114 2.15 -13.71 -8.69
N SER A 115 2.36 -12.82 -9.66
CA SER A 115 1.33 -11.88 -10.11
C SER A 115 0.15 -12.60 -10.76
N ALA A 116 0.38 -13.59 -11.63
CA ALA A 116 -0.69 -14.31 -12.32
C ALA A 116 -1.58 -15.10 -11.33
N ARG A 117 -0.98 -15.87 -10.42
CA ARG A 117 -1.71 -16.61 -9.37
C ARG A 117 -2.46 -15.67 -8.43
N GLY A 118 -1.82 -14.58 -8.01
CA GLY A 118 -2.45 -13.59 -7.15
C GLY A 118 -3.66 -12.90 -7.77
N LEU A 119 -3.61 -12.59 -9.07
CA LEU A 119 -4.74 -11.99 -9.79
C LEU A 119 -5.88 -12.99 -10.04
N THR A 120 -5.59 -14.29 -10.11
CA THR A 120 -6.55 -15.35 -10.45
C THR A 120 -7.07 -16.14 -9.24
N GLY A 121 -6.63 -15.81 -8.02
CA GLY A 121 -7.08 -16.50 -6.80
C GLY A 121 -6.33 -17.80 -6.49
N GLY A 122 -5.21 -18.06 -7.17
CA GLY A 122 -4.47 -19.32 -7.10
C GLY A 122 -3.67 -19.57 -5.81
N TYR A 123 -3.85 -18.74 -4.78
CA TYR A 123 -3.23 -18.93 -3.47
C TYR A 123 -4.28 -19.18 -2.39
N PRO A 124 -4.08 -20.17 -1.51
CA PRO A 124 -4.91 -20.32 -0.33
C PRO A 124 -4.57 -19.23 0.69
N GLY A 125 -5.60 -18.67 1.32
CA GLY A 125 -5.50 -17.62 2.32
C GLY A 125 -6.11 -18.03 3.66
N TYR A 126 -5.51 -17.53 4.74
CA TYR A 126 -5.86 -17.89 6.11
C TYR A 126 -5.85 -16.66 7.02
N TYR A 127 -6.70 -16.67 8.06
CA TYR A 127 -6.53 -15.80 9.20
C TYR A 127 -5.36 -16.33 10.05
N ILE A 128 -4.45 -15.44 10.40
CA ILE A 128 -3.25 -15.75 11.15
C ILE A 128 -3.27 -14.93 12.43
N VAL A 129 -3.10 -15.61 13.56
CA VAL A 129 -2.91 -14.99 14.88
C VAL A 129 -1.46 -15.19 15.30
N GLU A 130 -0.72 -14.10 15.48
CA GLU A 130 0.68 -14.19 15.89
C GLU A 130 1.10 -12.99 16.76
N PRO A 131 2.23 -13.06 17.48
CA PRO A 131 2.73 -11.92 18.24
C PRO A 131 2.98 -10.69 17.36
N ILE A 132 2.46 -9.54 17.78
CA ILE A 132 2.50 -8.31 16.96
C ILE A 132 3.90 -7.77 16.74
N PHE A 133 4.87 -8.07 17.63
CA PHE A 133 6.26 -7.67 17.40
C PHE A 133 6.83 -8.22 16.09
N LYS A 134 6.34 -9.37 15.60
CA LYS A 134 6.74 -9.92 14.30
C LYS A 134 6.32 -8.98 13.16
N LYS A 135 5.10 -8.44 13.21
CA LYS A 135 4.59 -7.47 12.23
C LYS A 135 5.26 -6.11 12.33
N PHE A 136 5.57 -5.65 13.53
CA PHE A 136 6.40 -4.46 13.71
C PHE A 136 7.82 -4.67 13.15
N HIS A 137 8.38 -5.86 13.34
CA HIS A 137 9.68 -6.21 12.78
C HIS A 137 9.63 -6.26 11.25
N GLU A 138 8.62 -6.87 10.66
CA GLU A 138 8.42 -6.94 9.21
C GLU A 138 8.23 -5.54 8.61
N TYR A 139 7.23 -4.80 9.09
CA TYR A 139 6.79 -3.58 8.41
C TYR A 139 7.55 -2.32 8.86
N SER A 140 7.67 -2.09 10.16
CA SER A 140 8.30 -0.85 10.67
C SER A 140 9.82 -0.94 10.70
N ASN A 141 10.38 -2.11 11.07
CA ASN A 141 11.83 -2.28 11.19
C ASN A 141 12.49 -2.69 9.86
N LYS A 142 11.99 -3.70 9.15
CA LYS A 142 12.62 -4.15 7.89
C LYS A 142 12.21 -3.30 6.70
N GLU A 143 10.92 -3.16 6.46
CA GLU A 143 10.43 -2.42 5.29
C GLU A 143 10.39 -0.89 5.50
N GLN A 144 10.60 -0.43 6.74
CA GLN A 144 10.62 1.01 7.09
C GLN A 144 9.34 1.74 6.69
N ARG A 145 8.20 1.10 6.95
CA ARG A 145 6.86 1.59 6.63
C ARG A 145 6.23 2.30 7.83
N TYR A 146 5.38 3.27 7.52
CA TYR A 146 4.47 3.89 8.47
C TYR A 146 3.37 2.92 8.86
N LEU A 147 3.03 2.90 10.15
CA LEU A 147 1.83 2.24 10.66
C LEU A 147 0.87 3.29 11.20
N PHE A 148 -0.41 3.08 10.95
CA PHE A 148 -1.50 3.87 11.51
C PHE A 148 -2.37 2.92 12.33
N SER A 149 -2.75 3.31 13.55
CA SER A 149 -3.62 2.49 14.39
C SER A 149 -4.75 3.31 14.97
N THR A 150 -5.90 2.68 15.15
CA THR A 150 -7.04 3.27 15.84
C THR A 150 -7.81 2.20 16.60
N GLU A 151 -8.20 2.54 17.83
CA GLU A 151 -8.99 1.65 18.67
C GLU A 151 -10.46 1.65 18.26
N LEU A 152 -10.98 0.44 18.08
CA LEU A 152 -12.36 0.17 17.74
C LEU A 152 -13.23 0.24 19.00
N SER A 153 -14.34 0.94 18.91
CA SER A 153 -15.33 1.01 20.00
C SER A 153 -16.21 -0.22 19.97
N LEU A 154 -15.87 -1.24 20.77
CA LEU A 154 -16.60 -2.49 20.90
C LEU A 154 -17.15 -2.65 22.32
N THR A 155 -18.35 -3.22 22.43
CA THR A 155 -18.84 -3.72 23.72
C THR A 155 -18.14 -5.04 24.07
N SER A 156 -18.11 -5.42 25.36
CA SER A 156 -17.55 -6.71 25.80
C SER A 156 -18.24 -7.91 25.10
N LYS A 157 -19.53 -7.77 24.79
CA LYS A 157 -20.31 -8.76 24.02
C LYS A 157 -19.79 -8.90 22.59
N GLN A 158 -19.60 -7.78 21.89
CA GLN A 158 -19.06 -7.78 20.53
C GLN A 158 -17.62 -8.31 20.49
N LEU A 159 -16.79 -7.96 21.47
CA LEU A 159 -15.44 -8.50 21.56
C LEU A 159 -15.46 -10.02 21.78
N LEU A 160 -16.35 -10.53 22.64
CA LEU A 160 -16.50 -11.98 22.83
C LEU A 160 -16.96 -12.67 21.53
N LEU A 161 -17.95 -12.09 20.84
CA LEU A 161 -18.40 -12.60 19.53
C LEU A 161 -17.28 -12.59 18.50
N PHE A 162 -16.44 -11.55 18.48
CA PHE A 162 -15.24 -11.48 17.65
C PHE A 162 -14.28 -12.64 17.94
N LYS A 163 -13.94 -12.88 19.21
CA LYS A 163 -13.07 -13.99 19.60
C LYS A 163 -13.65 -15.35 19.19
N TYR A 164 -14.95 -15.54 19.38
CA TYR A 164 -15.64 -16.76 18.97
C TYR A 164 -15.63 -16.93 17.46
N HIS A 165 -15.88 -15.88 16.69
CA HIS A 165 -15.88 -15.97 15.24
C HIS A 165 -14.48 -16.19 14.69
N LEU A 166 -13.46 -15.57 15.30
CA LEU A 166 -12.06 -15.84 14.95
C LEU A 166 -11.67 -17.30 15.19
N TYR A 167 -12.16 -17.92 16.26
CA TYR A 167 -11.96 -19.37 16.50
C TYR A 167 -12.59 -20.23 15.40
N GLU A 168 -13.77 -19.87 14.89
CA GLU A 168 -14.40 -20.56 13.75
C GLU A 168 -13.56 -20.44 12.47
N LEU A 169 -12.86 -19.32 12.32
CA LEU A 169 -12.05 -18.98 11.15
C LEU A 169 -10.63 -19.55 11.20
N ASP A 170 -10.13 -19.95 12.37
CA ASP A 170 -8.75 -20.44 12.59
C ASP A 170 -8.35 -21.58 11.64
N LYS A 171 -9.31 -22.43 11.26
CA LYS A 171 -9.10 -23.56 10.33
C LYS A 171 -9.72 -23.36 8.96
N ALA A 172 -10.32 -22.21 8.70
CA ALA A 172 -10.99 -21.93 7.44
C ALA A 172 -9.97 -21.54 6.37
N GLN A 173 -10.03 -22.24 5.23
CA GLN A 173 -9.27 -21.88 4.04
C GLN A 173 -10.15 -21.08 3.09
N PHE A 174 -9.57 -20.04 2.51
CA PHE A 174 -10.23 -19.20 1.52
C PHE A 174 -9.34 -19.04 0.29
N ASP A 175 -9.93 -18.74 -0.85
CA ASP A 175 -9.16 -18.26 -2.00
C ASP A 175 -8.67 -16.83 -1.73
N TYR A 176 -7.41 -16.55 -2.10
CA TYR A 176 -6.79 -15.24 -1.97
C TYR A 176 -6.59 -14.61 -3.35
N TYR A 177 -7.33 -13.53 -3.60
CA TYR A 177 -7.18 -12.67 -4.77
C TYR A 177 -6.46 -11.38 -4.36
N PHE A 178 -5.65 -10.79 -5.23
CA PHE A 178 -4.91 -9.56 -4.91
C PHE A 178 -5.79 -8.31 -4.94
N LEU A 179 -6.71 -8.25 -5.90
CA LEU A 179 -7.55 -7.07 -6.12
C LEU A 179 -8.75 -7.08 -5.17
N ASN A 180 -9.58 -8.12 -5.25
CA ASN A 180 -10.73 -8.36 -4.37
C ASN A 180 -10.40 -9.49 -3.38
N GLN A 181 -11.26 -9.77 -2.38
CA GLN A 181 -11.08 -10.90 -1.44
C GLN A 181 -9.71 -11.03 -0.73
N ASN A 182 -8.93 -9.95 -0.70
CA ASN A 182 -7.62 -9.87 -0.09
C ASN A 182 -7.71 -9.64 1.44
N CYS A 183 -6.58 -9.29 2.06
CA CYS A 183 -6.52 -8.98 3.48
C CYS A 183 -7.55 -7.92 3.93
N ALA A 184 -7.77 -6.89 3.12
CA ALA A 184 -8.70 -5.82 3.44
C ALA A 184 -10.14 -6.31 3.42
N TYR A 185 -10.53 -7.06 2.38
CA TYR A 185 -11.87 -7.64 2.31
C TYR A 185 -12.15 -8.58 3.48
N ARG A 186 -11.20 -9.44 3.84
CA ARG A 186 -11.41 -10.43 4.92
C ARG A 186 -11.46 -9.79 6.30
N ILE A 187 -10.68 -8.74 6.56
CA ILE A 187 -10.81 -7.97 7.80
C ILE A 187 -12.13 -7.20 7.84
N ASP A 188 -12.55 -6.61 6.71
CA ASP A 188 -13.85 -5.93 6.62
C ASP A 188 -15.02 -6.88 6.85
N ALA A 189 -15.01 -8.06 6.20
CA ALA A 189 -16.00 -9.10 6.40
C ALA A 189 -16.09 -9.51 7.88
N LEU A 190 -14.96 -9.81 8.51
CA LEU A 190 -14.90 -10.14 9.94
C LEU A 190 -15.48 -9.02 10.83
N LEU A 191 -15.05 -7.77 10.64
CA LEU A 191 -15.54 -6.66 11.46
C LEU A 191 -17.00 -6.30 11.19
N SER A 192 -17.44 -6.37 9.93
CA SER A 192 -18.82 -6.04 9.53
C SER A 192 -19.84 -6.94 10.20
N THR A 193 -19.53 -8.23 10.36
CA THR A 193 -20.36 -9.20 11.08
C THR A 193 -20.47 -8.89 12.57
N ILE A 194 -19.38 -8.41 13.20
CA ILE A 194 -19.35 -8.11 14.63
C ILE A 194 -19.99 -6.75 14.97
N LEU A 195 -19.78 -5.77 14.11
CA LEU A 195 -20.26 -4.40 14.30
C LEU A 195 -21.65 -4.16 13.70
N GLU A 196 -22.27 -5.18 13.10
CA GLU A 196 -23.54 -5.07 12.38
C GLU A 196 -23.55 -3.91 11.36
N SER A 197 -22.41 -3.71 10.70
CA SER A 197 -22.24 -2.66 9.69
C SER A 197 -22.30 -3.26 8.30
N ASN A 198 -22.68 -2.47 7.29
CA ASN A 198 -22.67 -2.94 5.91
C ASN A 198 -21.24 -3.30 5.50
N ALA A 199 -21.02 -4.55 5.07
CA ALA A 199 -19.77 -4.97 4.45
C ALA A 199 -19.51 -4.14 3.19
N THR A 200 -18.25 -3.92 2.86
CA THR A 200 -17.86 -3.28 1.61
C THR A 200 -18.08 -4.28 0.48
N GLU A 201 -19.22 -4.17 -0.19
CA GLU A 201 -19.52 -4.91 -1.41
C GLU A 201 -18.80 -4.25 -2.60
N ASN A 202 -17.52 -4.58 -2.79
CA ASN A 202 -16.83 -4.23 -4.03
C ASN A 202 -16.28 -5.49 -4.70
N TYR A 203 -16.92 -5.87 -5.81
CA TYR A 203 -16.56 -7.05 -6.59
C TYR A 203 -15.24 -6.88 -7.35
N LEU A 204 -14.77 -5.66 -7.58
CA LEU A 204 -13.58 -5.39 -8.39
C LEU A 204 -12.31 -5.32 -7.55
N TYR A 205 -12.33 -4.61 -6.42
CA TYR A 205 -11.16 -4.49 -5.55
C TYR A 205 -11.51 -4.05 -4.12
N THR A 206 -10.60 -4.30 -3.16
CA THR A 206 -10.73 -3.80 -1.78
C THR A 206 -9.37 -3.31 -1.29
N LEU A 207 -9.25 -2.03 -0.94
CA LEU A 207 -7.97 -1.46 -0.48
C LEU A 207 -7.87 -1.43 1.04
N PRO A 208 -6.70 -1.78 1.61
CA PRO A 208 -6.43 -1.64 3.05
C PRO A 208 -6.76 -0.26 3.61
N SER A 209 -6.38 0.81 2.90
CA SER A 209 -6.65 2.20 3.32
C SER A 209 -8.15 2.52 3.37
N SER A 210 -8.95 2.01 2.43
CA SER A 210 -10.40 2.19 2.40
C SER A 210 -11.07 1.55 3.61
N VAL A 211 -10.70 0.31 3.95
CA VAL A 211 -11.24 -0.40 5.12
C VAL A 211 -10.79 0.25 6.43
N PHE A 212 -9.52 0.67 6.53
CA PHE A 212 -9.04 1.41 7.68
C PHE A 212 -9.84 2.71 7.90
N ASN A 213 -10.06 3.49 6.83
CA ASN A 213 -10.82 4.74 6.89
C ASN A 213 -12.29 4.54 7.27
N LYS A 214 -12.89 3.40 6.87
CA LYS A 214 -14.27 3.02 7.26
C LYS A 214 -14.39 2.84 8.77
N TYR A 215 -13.47 2.10 9.39
CA TYR A 215 -13.53 1.77 10.81
C TYR A 215 -12.86 2.79 11.74
N SER A 216 -12.10 3.74 11.20
CA SER A 216 -11.51 4.83 12.00
C SER A 216 -12.52 5.90 12.45
N ASN A 217 -13.81 5.78 12.09
CA ASN A 217 -14.97 6.49 12.68
C ASN A 217 -14.77 7.99 12.95
N GLY A 218 -14.16 8.73 12.04
CA GLY A 218 -14.02 10.17 12.23
C GLY A 218 -12.94 10.61 13.22
N LYS A 219 -12.33 9.70 14.00
CA LYS A 219 -11.33 10.04 15.02
C LYS A 219 -10.10 10.63 14.32
N ALA A 220 -9.82 11.91 14.57
CA ALA A 220 -8.56 12.56 14.19
C ALA A 220 -7.33 11.90 14.85
N ASN A 221 -7.55 11.08 15.89
CA ASN A 221 -6.52 10.47 16.73
C ASN A 221 -6.08 9.09 16.23
N SER A 222 -5.88 8.88 14.92
CA SER A 222 -5.13 7.70 14.49
C SER A 222 -3.69 7.84 14.99
N LYS A 223 -3.23 6.94 15.88
CA LYS A 223 -1.84 6.94 16.32
C LYS A 223 -0.96 6.56 15.13
N LYS A 224 0.04 7.38 14.87
CA LYS A 224 0.97 7.20 13.77
C LYS A 224 2.31 6.75 14.31
N ILE A 225 2.81 5.66 13.77
CA ILE A 225 4.09 5.07 14.15
C ILE A 225 5.04 5.30 12.98
N LEU A 226 6.08 6.10 13.24
CA LEU A 226 7.07 6.50 12.26
C LEU A 226 8.13 5.41 12.12
N PRO A 227 8.56 5.08 10.88
CA PRO A 227 9.73 4.23 10.69
C PRO A 227 11.02 4.96 11.10
N TYR A 228 12.07 4.19 11.42
CA TYR A 228 13.35 4.75 11.85
C TYR A 228 14.03 5.58 10.76
N SER A 229 13.81 5.26 9.48
CA SER A 229 14.28 6.07 8.35
C SER A 229 13.75 7.50 8.43
N THR A 230 12.45 7.68 8.65
CA THR A 230 11.82 9.00 8.81
C THR A 230 12.37 9.75 10.02
N ILE A 231 12.49 9.06 11.16
CA ILE A 231 13.01 9.66 12.39
C ILE A 231 14.47 10.10 12.20
N ALA A 232 15.31 9.22 11.64
CA ALA A 232 16.70 9.52 11.35
C ALA A 232 16.83 10.69 10.37
N LYS A 233 16.05 10.68 9.27
CA LYS A 233 16.03 11.77 8.29
C LYS A 233 15.69 13.10 8.94
N PHE A 234 14.66 13.14 9.81
CA PHE A 234 14.26 14.35 10.52
C PHE A 234 15.40 14.97 11.34
N TYR A 235 16.10 14.18 12.15
CA TYR A 235 17.22 14.69 12.94
C TYR A 235 18.43 15.06 12.08
N ILE A 236 18.72 14.29 11.03
CA ILE A 236 19.82 14.57 10.11
C ILE A 236 19.57 15.88 9.36
N ASP A 237 18.35 16.12 8.88
CA ASP A 237 18.02 17.29 8.06
C ASP A 237 18.18 18.61 8.81
N GLN A 238 18.03 18.60 10.14
CA GLN A 238 18.24 19.75 11.03
C GLN A 238 19.72 20.09 11.27
N LEU A 239 20.65 19.19 10.94
CA LEU A 239 22.08 19.43 11.12
C LEU A 239 22.61 20.44 10.08
N SER A 240 23.53 21.31 10.49
CA SER A 240 24.31 22.14 9.56
C SER A 240 25.20 21.26 8.67
N SER A 241 25.65 21.80 7.53
CA SER A 241 26.55 21.08 6.61
C SER A 241 27.83 20.57 7.29
N THR A 242 28.39 21.33 8.24
CA THR A 242 29.56 20.92 9.03
C THR A 242 29.26 19.70 9.91
N LYS A 243 28.14 19.74 10.63
CA LYS A 243 27.68 18.63 11.48
C LYS A 243 27.29 17.38 10.66
N LYS A 244 26.73 17.55 9.47
CA LYS A 244 26.46 16.44 8.53
C LYS A 244 27.74 15.74 8.10
N ASN A 245 28.80 16.50 7.79
CA ASN A 245 30.10 15.92 7.45
C ASN A 245 30.72 15.18 8.66
N GLU A 246 30.61 15.75 9.86
CA GLU A 246 31.05 15.08 11.08
C GLU A 246 30.28 13.78 11.34
N LEU A 247 28.96 13.79 11.18
CA LEU A 247 28.12 12.59 11.25
C LEU A 247 28.59 11.51 10.27
N GLU A 248 28.95 11.87 9.03
CA GLU A 248 29.50 10.90 8.08
C GLU A 248 30.84 10.31 8.53
N MET A 249 31.73 11.13 9.10
CA MET A 249 32.98 10.64 9.68
C MET A 249 32.72 9.67 10.84
N ILE A 250 31.64 9.87 11.59
CA ILE A 250 31.23 8.93 12.64
C ILE A 250 30.69 7.64 12.03
N ILE A 251 29.79 7.74 11.05
CA ILE A 251 29.17 6.59 10.37
C ILE A 251 30.21 5.72 9.65
N ASN A 252 31.24 6.33 9.05
CA ASN A 252 32.29 5.59 8.35
C ASN A 252 33.43 5.13 9.29
N GLY A 253 33.35 5.44 10.58
CA GLY A 253 34.33 5.05 11.60
C GLY A 253 35.60 5.91 11.66
N SER A 254 35.71 6.99 10.87
CA SER A 254 36.88 7.90 10.90
C SER A 254 36.90 8.80 12.14
N LYS A 255 35.78 8.95 12.85
CA LYS A 255 35.66 9.70 14.11
C LYS A 255 34.80 8.91 15.09
N LYS A 256 35.15 8.91 16.38
CA LYS A 256 34.30 8.35 17.44
C LYS A 256 33.48 9.44 18.12
N ILE A 257 32.31 9.07 18.66
CA ILE A 257 31.55 9.98 19.53
C ILE A 257 32.30 10.10 20.86
N SER A 258 32.50 11.34 21.30
CA SER A 258 33.08 11.70 22.61
C SER A 258 32.08 12.51 23.43
N ILE A 259 32.43 12.82 24.68
CA ILE A 259 31.58 13.62 25.58
C ILE A 259 31.35 15.05 25.05
N ASP A 260 32.29 15.58 24.26
CA ASP A 260 32.21 16.90 23.64
C ASP A 260 31.44 16.90 22.31
N THR A 261 31.01 15.72 21.84
CA THR A 261 30.23 15.63 20.59
C THR A 261 28.88 16.29 20.79
N ASP A 262 28.51 17.15 19.85
CA ASP A 262 27.24 17.86 19.91
C ASP A 262 26.05 16.87 20.02
N PRO A 263 25.15 17.03 21.01
CA PRO A 263 24.03 16.10 21.23
C PRO A 263 23.12 15.90 20.01
N SER A 264 23.01 16.88 19.13
CA SER A 264 22.24 16.76 17.87
C SER A 264 22.85 15.73 16.92
N ILE A 265 24.18 15.65 16.86
CA ILE A 265 24.90 14.64 16.07
C ILE A 265 24.71 13.26 16.71
N GLY A 266 24.83 13.16 18.03
CA GLY A 266 24.60 11.91 18.76
C GLY A 266 23.19 11.35 18.57
N THR A 267 22.18 12.22 18.62
CA THR A 267 20.77 11.84 18.37
C THR A 267 20.56 11.39 16.92
N ALA A 268 21.11 12.11 15.94
CA ALA A 268 21.03 11.74 14.53
C ALA A 268 21.72 10.39 14.25
N TYR A 269 22.92 10.18 14.80
CA TYR A 269 23.65 8.91 14.70
C TYR A 269 22.87 7.75 15.33
N PHE A 270 22.30 7.95 16.52
CA PHE A 270 21.48 6.93 17.19
C PHE A 270 20.37 6.42 16.27
N TYR A 271 19.52 7.31 15.76
CA TYR A 271 18.40 6.90 14.92
C TYR A 271 18.85 6.35 13.56
N TYR A 272 19.94 6.88 12.98
CA TYR A 272 20.54 6.33 11.77
C TYR A 272 21.04 4.89 11.98
N ALA A 273 21.75 4.63 13.08
CA ALA A 273 22.24 3.31 13.42
C ALA A 273 21.10 2.33 13.72
N GLN A 274 20.05 2.78 14.42
CA GLN A 274 18.83 1.97 14.61
C GLN A 274 18.16 1.64 13.28
N TYR A 275 18.07 2.59 12.35
CA TYR A 275 17.57 2.36 11.00
C TYR A 275 18.40 1.29 10.27
N LYS A 276 19.73 1.45 10.23
CA LYS A 276 20.66 0.52 9.57
C LYS A 276 20.56 -0.88 10.16
N PHE A 277 20.59 -0.99 11.48
CA PHE A 277 20.47 -2.26 12.16
C PHE A 277 19.13 -2.94 11.88
N LYS A 278 18.02 -2.20 11.96
CA LYS A 278 16.68 -2.74 11.79
C LYS A 278 16.35 -3.14 10.36
N ARG A 279 16.81 -2.37 9.37
CA ARG A 279 16.58 -2.62 7.94
C ARG A 279 17.53 -3.68 7.38
N GLU A 280 18.82 -3.57 7.69
CA GLU A 280 19.89 -4.32 7.01
C GLU A 280 20.56 -5.38 7.92
N GLY A 281 20.30 -5.36 9.24
CA GLY A 281 20.98 -6.25 10.19
C GLY A 281 22.45 -5.87 10.43
N ILE A 282 22.86 -4.68 9.98
CA ILE A 282 24.26 -4.24 10.04
C ILE A 282 24.51 -3.49 11.36
N TYR A 283 25.55 -3.90 12.07
CA TYR A 283 26.11 -3.17 13.19
C TYR A 283 27.35 -2.40 12.74
N ASP A 284 27.41 -1.11 13.07
CA ASP A 284 28.67 -0.37 13.01
C ASP A 284 29.60 -0.87 14.13
N ASN A 285 30.88 -1.10 13.83
CA ASN A 285 31.91 -1.50 14.79
C ASN A 285 32.00 -0.52 15.97
N SER A 286 31.69 0.75 15.74
CA SER A 286 31.72 1.81 16.77
C SER A 286 30.40 1.93 17.56
N TYR A 287 29.36 1.17 17.20
CA TYR A 287 28.02 1.32 17.77
C TYR A 287 28.00 1.14 19.29
N LYS A 288 28.60 0.07 19.81
CA LYS A 288 28.59 -0.22 21.26
C LYS A 288 29.30 0.87 22.07
N ASP A 289 30.43 1.37 21.57
CA ASP A 289 31.21 2.43 22.22
C ASP A 289 30.42 3.76 22.22
N ASN A 290 29.88 4.13 21.05
CA ASN A 290 29.11 5.35 20.86
C ASN A 290 27.82 5.35 21.70
N MET A 291 27.11 4.22 21.77
CA MET A 291 25.83 4.09 22.48
C MET A 291 25.92 4.33 24.00
N ARG A 292 27.11 4.17 24.61
CA ARG A 292 27.29 4.43 26.05
C ARG A 292 27.32 5.93 26.38
N ILE A 293 27.57 6.78 25.39
CA ILE A 293 27.88 8.21 25.58
C ILE A 293 26.77 9.10 25.00
N ILE A 294 25.96 8.58 24.07
CA ILE A 294 24.91 9.36 23.41
C ILE A 294 23.82 9.78 24.41
N HIS A 295 23.61 11.09 24.48
CA HIS A 295 22.44 11.69 25.13
C HIS A 295 21.38 11.97 24.07
N ILE A 296 20.29 11.21 24.08
CA ILE A 296 19.18 11.36 23.13
C ILE A 296 18.29 12.50 23.60
N LYS A 297 18.13 13.53 22.77
CA LYS A 297 17.13 14.58 22.99
C LYS A 297 15.95 14.32 22.07
N THR A 298 14.92 13.67 22.59
CA THR A 298 13.69 13.42 21.83
C THR A 298 12.85 14.68 21.75
N THR A 299 12.49 15.09 20.54
CA THR A 299 11.45 16.09 20.28
C THR A 299 10.24 15.41 19.64
N GLU A 300 9.07 16.02 19.78
CA GLU A 300 7.89 15.57 19.05
C GLU A 300 8.12 15.79 17.55
N ILE A 301 7.94 14.72 16.76
CA ILE A 301 8.16 14.76 15.32
C ILE A 301 6.83 15.01 14.64
N HIS A 302 6.61 16.25 14.22
CA HIS A 302 5.52 16.61 13.33
C HIS A 302 5.94 16.34 11.89
N ASP A 303 5.69 15.13 11.41
CA ASP A 303 5.95 14.80 10.02
C ASP A 303 4.82 15.32 9.12
N GLN A 304 5.16 15.61 7.86
CA GLN A 304 4.20 16.19 6.95
C GLN A 304 3.28 15.16 6.30
N ILE A 305 3.50 13.85 6.49
CA ILE A 305 2.75 12.80 5.77
C ILE A 305 1.27 12.81 6.20
N SER A 306 0.42 13.03 5.21
CA SER A 306 -1.04 13.01 5.32
C SER A 306 -1.56 11.69 5.88
N SER A 307 -2.63 11.80 6.66
CA SER A 307 -3.38 10.63 7.13
C SER A 307 -3.95 9.87 5.91
N PRO A 308 -4.07 8.53 5.96
CA PRO A 308 -4.73 7.74 4.92
C PRO A 308 -6.12 8.26 4.52
N ARG A 309 -6.81 8.97 5.41
CA ARG A 309 -8.13 9.56 5.17
C ARG A 309 -8.10 10.83 4.33
N GLU A 310 -7.00 11.58 4.36
CA GLU A 310 -6.83 12.83 3.62
C GLU A 310 -6.49 12.60 2.15
N ARG A 311 -6.08 11.37 1.81
CA ARG A 311 -5.76 10.97 0.44
C ARG A 311 -7.02 10.89 -0.41
N ASP A 312 -6.82 11.10 -1.71
CA ASP A 312 -7.89 11.00 -2.70
C ASP A 312 -8.24 9.54 -2.94
N ASN A 313 -9.46 9.31 -3.43
CA ASN A 313 -9.85 7.98 -3.86
C ASN A 313 -9.00 7.53 -5.07
N THR A 314 -8.92 6.23 -5.29
CA THR A 314 -7.95 5.64 -6.22
C THR A 314 -8.57 5.22 -7.55
N PHE A 315 -9.85 4.84 -7.56
CA PHE A 315 -10.56 4.50 -8.79
C PHE A 315 -10.79 5.77 -9.61
N LEU A 316 -10.35 5.77 -10.85
CA LEU A 316 -10.50 6.92 -11.73
C LEU A 316 -11.48 6.58 -12.86
N VAL A 317 -12.46 7.45 -13.04
CA VAL A 317 -13.15 7.63 -14.32
C VAL A 317 -12.73 8.98 -14.87
N SER A 318 -12.29 9.00 -16.12
CA SER A 318 -11.95 10.25 -16.80
C SER A 318 -12.65 10.36 -18.14
N LEU A 319 -13.20 11.55 -18.38
CA LEU A 319 -13.79 11.96 -19.64
C LEU A 319 -12.94 13.09 -20.20
N GLY A 320 -12.56 13.00 -21.46
CA GLY A 320 -11.68 13.99 -22.04
C GLY A 320 -11.82 14.14 -23.55
N ALA A 321 -11.06 15.09 -24.07
CA ALA A 321 -10.90 15.31 -25.49
C ALA A 321 -9.41 15.40 -25.82
N ARG A 322 -9.01 14.71 -26.88
CA ARG A 322 -7.70 14.81 -27.51
C ARG A 322 -7.83 15.61 -28.80
N TYR A 323 -6.95 16.57 -28.98
CA TYR A 323 -6.76 17.30 -30.22
C TYR A 323 -5.35 17.06 -30.77
N ASN A 324 -5.26 16.71 -32.05
CA ASN A 324 -4.01 16.70 -32.80
C ASN A 324 -4.18 17.46 -34.13
N SER A 325 -5.00 16.91 -35.00
CA SER A 325 -5.49 17.40 -36.29
C SER A 325 -7.02 17.34 -36.32
N ASP A 326 -7.62 16.40 -35.58
CA ASP A 326 -9.06 16.30 -35.33
C ASP A 326 -9.34 16.12 -33.82
N TYR A 327 -10.58 16.38 -33.42
CA TYR A 327 -11.04 16.10 -32.06
C TYR A 327 -11.43 14.63 -31.90
N THR A 328 -10.96 14.03 -30.80
CA THR A 328 -11.30 12.66 -30.41
C THR A 328 -11.76 12.65 -28.96
N GLY A 329 -12.93 12.09 -28.67
CA GLY A 329 -13.40 11.88 -27.31
C GLY A 329 -12.62 10.76 -26.62
N LEU A 330 -12.37 10.88 -25.32
CA LEU A 330 -11.65 9.89 -24.51
C LEU A 330 -12.49 9.48 -23.30
N LEU A 331 -12.47 8.17 -23.02
CA LEU A 331 -12.95 7.60 -21.76
C LEU A 331 -11.80 6.77 -21.17
N LYS A 332 -11.39 7.08 -19.95
CA LYS A 332 -10.38 6.31 -19.22
C LYS A 332 -10.97 5.78 -17.92
N ILE A 333 -10.69 4.50 -17.65
CA ILE A 333 -11.04 3.84 -16.40
C ILE A 333 -9.76 3.26 -15.81
N ARG A 334 -9.42 3.65 -14.58
CA ARG A 334 -8.34 3.02 -13.81
C ARG A 334 -8.93 2.45 -12.53
N PRO A 335 -8.95 1.12 -12.37
CA PRO A 335 -9.64 0.52 -11.24
C PRO A 335 -8.90 0.73 -9.93
N VAL A 336 -7.56 0.79 -9.94
CA VAL A 336 -6.79 0.70 -8.70
C VAL A 336 -5.61 1.68 -8.66
N LEU A 337 -5.36 2.19 -7.45
CA LEU A 337 -4.25 3.07 -7.02
C LEU A 337 -4.14 4.41 -7.76
N ILE A 338 -2.92 4.89 -8.00
CA ILE A 338 -2.60 6.28 -8.31
C ILE A 338 -1.63 6.32 -9.50
N ASP A 339 -1.75 7.36 -10.31
CA ASP A 339 -0.82 7.63 -11.40
C ASP A 339 0.08 8.82 -11.08
N ARG A 340 1.08 9.02 -11.94
CA ARG A 340 2.01 10.14 -11.86
C ARG A 340 1.34 11.52 -11.87
N PHE A 341 0.10 11.63 -12.35
CA PHE A 341 -0.63 12.90 -12.43
C PHE A 341 -1.39 13.21 -11.16
N SER A 342 -1.76 12.20 -10.37
CA SER A 342 -2.45 12.38 -9.09
C SER A 342 -1.70 13.39 -8.20
N PHE A 343 -2.46 14.28 -7.56
CA PHE A 343 -1.91 15.20 -6.58
C PHE A 343 -1.60 14.43 -5.29
N GLN A 344 -0.31 14.25 -4.98
CA GLN A 344 0.18 13.44 -3.86
C GLN A 344 1.07 14.25 -2.91
N ASN A 345 0.94 15.58 -2.87
CA ASN A 345 1.72 16.39 -1.95
C ASN A 345 1.48 15.86 -0.52
N ARG A 346 2.56 15.70 0.25
CA ARG A 346 2.51 15.10 1.59
C ARG A 346 2.05 13.62 1.64
N SER A 347 2.28 12.86 0.57
CA SER A 347 2.16 11.40 0.57
C SER A 347 3.50 10.74 0.95
N LEU A 348 3.46 9.46 1.35
CA LEU A 348 4.61 8.68 1.82
C LEU A 348 5.79 8.64 0.82
N SER A 349 5.47 8.73 -0.47
CA SER A 349 6.39 8.91 -1.58
C SER A 349 5.59 9.14 -2.86
N GLU A 350 6.18 9.82 -3.83
CA GLU A 350 5.63 9.86 -5.18
C GLU A 350 5.83 8.50 -5.82
N THR A 351 4.73 7.80 -5.96
CA THR A 351 4.70 6.42 -6.46
C THR A 351 3.57 6.32 -7.45
N GLN A 352 3.73 5.38 -8.38
CA GLN A 352 2.71 5.05 -9.34
C GLN A 352 2.53 3.55 -9.35
N LEU A 353 1.28 3.13 -9.19
CA LEU A 353 0.85 1.78 -9.51
C LEU A 353 -0.46 1.87 -10.27
N LYS A 354 -0.39 1.46 -11.54
CA LYS A 354 -1.56 1.29 -12.39
C LYS A 354 -1.72 -0.20 -12.67
N VAL A 355 -2.94 -0.68 -12.56
CA VAL A 355 -3.30 -2.06 -12.92
C VAL A 355 -4.58 -2.00 -13.74
N LEU A 356 -4.57 -2.64 -14.90
CA LEU A 356 -5.73 -2.71 -15.82
C LEU A 356 -6.33 -1.33 -16.19
N GLU A 357 -5.50 -0.28 -16.25
CA GLU A 357 -5.97 1.02 -16.75
C GLU A 357 -6.32 0.90 -18.22
N THR A 358 -7.56 1.25 -18.56
CA THR A 358 -8.10 1.10 -19.90
C THR A 358 -8.54 2.46 -20.43
N GLN A 359 -8.10 2.81 -21.63
CA GLN A 359 -8.48 4.04 -22.32
C GLN A 359 -9.12 3.72 -23.67
N PHE A 360 -10.34 4.21 -23.86
CA PHE A 360 -11.05 4.20 -25.12
C PHE A 360 -11.00 5.57 -25.78
N SER A 361 -10.97 5.57 -27.10
CA SER A 361 -11.11 6.77 -27.92
C SER A 361 -12.29 6.65 -28.87
N TYR A 362 -12.94 7.77 -29.15
CA TYR A 362 -14.05 7.86 -30.07
C TYR A 362 -13.85 9.01 -31.05
N ASN A 363 -13.63 8.65 -32.32
CA ASN A 363 -13.71 9.55 -33.47
C ASN A 363 -14.38 8.75 -34.59
N LYS A 364 -15.71 8.95 -34.77
CA LYS A 364 -16.62 8.17 -35.65
C LYS A 364 -16.73 6.68 -35.33
N LYS A 365 -15.72 6.07 -34.70
CA LYS A 365 -15.68 4.67 -34.24
C LYS A 365 -15.02 4.61 -32.86
N LEU A 366 -15.58 3.78 -31.98
CA LEU A 366 -14.97 3.48 -30.68
C LEU A 366 -13.76 2.55 -30.90
N ARG A 367 -12.63 2.89 -30.28
CA ARG A 367 -11.39 2.11 -30.33
C ARG A 367 -10.79 2.00 -28.94
N LEU A 368 -10.09 0.90 -28.69
CA LEU A 368 -9.19 0.77 -27.55
C LEU A 368 -7.85 1.44 -27.92
N ASP A 369 -7.44 2.43 -27.12
CA ASP A 369 -6.22 3.20 -27.29
C ASP A 369 -5.09 2.70 -26.37
N GLU A 370 -5.43 2.35 -25.13
CA GLU A 370 -4.47 1.82 -24.16
C GLU A 370 -5.15 0.76 -23.29
N LEU A 371 -4.46 -0.37 -23.10
CA LEU A 371 -4.69 -1.31 -22.01
C LEU A 371 -3.37 -1.46 -21.26
N ASN A 372 -3.27 -0.80 -20.11
CA ASN A 372 -2.16 -0.93 -19.20
C ASN A 372 -2.36 -2.16 -18.31
N LEU A 373 -1.53 -3.18 -18.46
CA LEU A 373 -1.64 -4.37 -17.63
C LEU A 373 -1.14 -4.07 -16.23
N ILE A 374 0.08 -3.53 -16.14
CA ILE A 374 0.72 -3.11 -14.91
C ILE A 374 1.76 -2.03 -15.18
N THR A 375 1.80 -1.01 -14.33
CA THR A 375 2.92 -0.06 -14.24
C THR A 375 3.26 0.13 -12.79
N LEU A 376 4.54 -0.02 -12.45
CA LEU A 376 5.13 0.26 -11.15
C LEU A 376 6.20 1.33 -11.36
N THR A 377 6.11 2.44 -10.64
CA THR A 377 7.17 3.45 -10.64
C THR A 377 7.40 3.94 -9.22
N LEU A 378 8.66 3.93 -8.83
CA LEU A 378 9.14 4.43 -7.55
C LEU A 378 9.93 5.70 -7.79
N PHE A 379 9.52 6.82 -7.18
CA PHE A 379 10.36 8.00 -7.08
C PHE A 379 10.86 8.11 -5.65
N GLN A 380 12.04 7.53 -5.36
CA GLN A 380 12.68 7.60 -4.04
C GLN A 380 13.75 8.69 -4.04
N PRO A 381 13.50 9.85 -3.40
CA PRO A 381 14.49 10.93 -3.37
C PRO A 381 15.81 10.46 -2.76
N TYR A 382 16.87 10.64 -3.53
CA TYR A 382 18.22 10.39 -3.13
C TYR A 382 18.53 11.24 -1.91
N HIS A 383 18.94 10.58 -0.84
CA HIS A 383 19.44 11.22 0.35
C HIS A 383 20.84 10.70 0.62
N ARG A 384 21.77 11.62 0.88
CA ARG A 384 23.21 11.34 1.09
C ARG A 384 23.46 10.15 2.04
N PHE A 385 22.62 10.00 3.06
CA PHE A 385 22.73 8.96 4.09
C PHE A 385 21.91 7.68 3.81
N PHE A 386 20.86 7.74 2.99
CA PHE A 386 19.95 6.59 2.74
C PHE A 386 20.18 5.91 1.38
N LYS A 387 20.75 6.62 0.39
CA LYS A 387 21.15 6.12 -0.95
C LYS A 387 20.09 5.26 -1.65
N ASP A 388 18.81 5.58 -1.46
CA ASP A 388 17.73 4.85 -2.11
C ASP A 388 17.80 5.01 -3.65
N THR A 389 17.43 3.95 -4.36
CA THR A 389 17.45 3.88 -5.83
C THR A 389 16.02 3.82 -6.35
N SER A 390 15.73 4.59 -7.39
CA SER A 390 14.44 4.60 -8.05
C SER A 390 14.41 3.51 -9.13
N TRP A 391 13.26 2.91 -9.37
CA TRP A 391 13.09 1.97 -10.47
C TRP A 391 11.69 2.06 -11.06
N GLN A 392 11.54 1.54 -12.26
CA GLN A 392 10.26 1.48 -12.94
C GLN A 392 10.11 0.22 -13.78
N PHE A 393 8.88 -0.23 -13.88
CA PHE A 393 8.45 -1.31 -14.74
C PHE A 393 7.10 -0.94 -15.35
N SER A 394 6.91 -1.24 -16.63
CA SER A 394 5.62 -1.07 -17.27
C SER A 394 5.40 -2.16 -18.29
N SER A 395 4.16 -2.64 -18.41
CA SER A 395 3.70 -3.49 -19.50
C SER A 395 2.31 -3.05 -19.92
N SER A 396 2.15 -2.77 -21.22
CA SER A 396 0.94 -2.19 -21.76
C SER A 396 0.77 -2.49 -23.24
N LEU A 397 -0.48 -2.47 -23.70
CA LEU A 397 -0.84 -2.41 -25.10
C LEU A 397 -1.24 -0.97 -25.42
N GLN A 398 -0.55 -0.33 -26.35
CA GLN A 398 -0.76 1.07 -26.69
C GLN A 398 -0.91 1.24 -28.20
N ARG A 399 -1.82 2.11 -28.59
CA ARG A 399 -1.96 2.58 -29.96
C ARG A 399 -1.20 3.88 -30.12
N MET A 400 -0.15 3.92 -30.95
CA MET A 400 0.52 5.19 -31.23
C MET A 400 -0.34 6.06 -32.14
N SER A 401 -0.14 7.37 -32.06
CA SER A 401 -0.84 8.30 -32.93
C SER A 401 -0.48 7.96 -34.37
N ASN A 402 -1.45 7.42 -35.12
CA ASN A 402 -1.45 7.03 -36.53
C ASN A 402 -1.40 5.51 -36.79
N GLU A 403 -1.33 4.66 -35.76
CA GLU A 403 -1.31 3.20 -35.95
C GLU A 403 -2.70 2.56 -35.85
N GLN A 404 -2.96 1.60 -36.75
CA GLN A 404 -4.17 0.79 -36.74
C GLN A 404 -4.15 -0.37 -35.74
N ASN A 405 -2.98 -0.73 -35.22
CA ASN A 405 -2.82 -1.84 -34.29
C ASN A 405 -2.56 -1.34 -32.86
N LEU A 406 -2.84 -2.22 -31.89
CA LEU A 406 -2.38 -2.08 -30.52
C LEU A 406 -1.02 -2.76 -30.45
N ASN A 407 -0.02 -2.01 -30.04
CA ASN A 407 1.36 -2.49 -29.96
C ASN A 407 1.75 -2.72 -28.51
N ASN A 408 2.44 -3.82 -28.23
CA ASN A 408 3.00 -4.05 -26.91
C ASN A 408 4.14 -3.05 -26.63
N LEU A 409 4.12 -2.49 -25.42
CA LEU A 409 5.22 -1.75 -24.85
C LEU A 409 5.50 -2.29 -23.45
N THR A 410 6.70 -2.85 -23.27
CA THR A 410 7.19 -3.30 -21.98
C THR A 410 8.58 -2.73 -21.73
N TYR A 411 8.83 -2.21 -20.53
CA TYR A 411 10.15 -1.72 -20.15
C TYR A 411 10.41 -1.89 -18.66
N PHE A 412 11.69 -1.96 -18.33
CA PHE A 412 12.22 -1.89 -16.97
C PHE A 412 13.32 -0.84 -16.95
N GLY A 413 13.41 -0.07 -15.86
CA GLY A 413 14.47 0.90 -15.69
C GLY A 413 14.87 1.12 -14.25
N ILE A 414 16.08 1.64 -14.11
CA ILE A 414 16.70 1.99 -12.84
C ILE A 414 17.15 3.44 -12.95
N GLY A 415 17.07 4.18 -11.85
CA GLY A 415 17.33 5.59 -11.84
C GLY A 415 17.52 6.19 -10.47
N HIS A 416 17.66 7.51 -10.46
CA HIS A 416 17.71 8.30 -9.24
C HIS A 416 16.67 9.41 -9.31
N THR A 417 16.08 9.70 -8.16
CA THR A 417 15.22 10.87 -7.93
C THR A 417 15.97 11.84 -7.04
N TYR A 418 15.84 13.14 -7.28
CA TYR A 418 16.37 14.20 -6.45
C TYR A 418 15.23 15.15 -6.10
N GLU A 419 15.16 15.56 -4.84
CA GLU A 419 14.15 16.47 -4.33
C GLU A 419 14.81 17.79 -3.94
N PHE A 420 14.40 18.87 -4.59
CA PHE A 420 14.76 20.25 -4.24
C PHE A 420 13.46 21.04 -4.01
N LEU A 421 13.21 22.12 -4.77
CA LEU A 421 11.88 22.73 -4.88
C LEU A 421 10.91 21.89 -5.73
N THR A 422 11.47 21.03 -6.58
CA THR A 422 10.78 20.10 -7.48
C THR A 422 11.48 18.75 -7.42
N TYR A 423 10.80 17.71 -7.90
CA TYR A 423 11.38 16.39 -8.08
C TYR A 423 11.97 16.29 -9.48
N PHE A 424 13.26 15.98 -9.54
CA PHE A 424 13.96 15.63 -10.77
C PHE A 424 14.30 14.14 -10.75
N ASN A 425 13.97 13.41 -11.80
CA ASN A 425 14.23 11.99 -11.90
C ASN A 425 14.96 11.70 -13.20
N TYR A 426 15.86 10.73 -13.14
CA TYR A 426 16.61 10.23 -14.28
C TYR A 426 16.59 8.71 -14.26
N PHE A 427 16.05 8.09 -15.32
CA PHE A 427 16.01 6.65 -15.49
C PHE A 427 16.76 6.23 -16.76
N VAL A 428 17.46 5.12 -16.65
CA VAL A 428 17.91 4.34 -17.81
C VAL A 428 17.02 3.11 -17.89
N ASN A 429 16.41 2.92 -19.05
CA ASN A 429 15.48 1.84 -19.31
C ASN A 429 16.03 0.89 -20.38
N ILE A 430 15.72 -0.38 -20.21
CA ILE A 430 15.69 -1.37 -21.27
C ILE A 430 14.24 -1.73 -21.54
N GLY A 431 13.84 -1.73 -22.79
CA GLY A 431 12.47 -2.04 -23.16
C GLY A 431 12.37 -2.74 -24.49
N ASN A 432 11.14 -3.14 -24.79
CA ASN A 432 10.76 -3.76 -26.02
C ASN A 432 9.44 -3.15 -26.47
N GLN A 433 9.39 -2.74 -27.73
CA GLN A 433 8.22 -2.13 -28.33
C GLN A 433 7.87 -2.87 -29.60
N GLU A 434 6.62 -3.26 -29.74
CA GLU A 434 6.12 -3.81 -30.98
C GLU A 434 5.96 -2.70 -32.01
N MET A 435 6.53 -2.88 -33.19
CA MET A 435 6.38 -1.99 -34.35
C MET A 435 6.28 -2.87 -35.59
N GLU A 436 5.26 -2.64 -36.42
CA GLU A 436 5.00 -3.43 -37.63
C GLU A 436 4.93 -4.95 -37.38
N ASN A 437 4.38 -5.35 -36.22
CA ASN A 437 4.30 -6.74 -35.73
C ASN A 437 5.65 -7.39 -35.38
N PHE A 438 6.73 -6.61 -35.28
CA PHE A 438 8.03 -7.05 -34.83
C PHE A 438 8.39 -6.46 -33.47
N TRP A 439 9.08 -7.25 -32.66
CA TRP A 439 9.63 -6.80 -31.38
C TRP A 439 10.91 -6.01 -31.59
N ASN A 440 10.89 -4.76 -31.18
CA ASN A 440 12.02 -3.84 -31.32
C ASN A 440 12.55 -3.50 -29.93
N PRO A 441 13.65 -4.15 -29.48
CA PRO A 441 14.29 -3.80 -28.24
C PRO A 441 14.89 -2.39 -28.33
N TYR A 442 14.88 -1.68 -27.22
CA TYR A 442 15.42 -0.34 -27.13
C TYR A 442 16.08 -0.08 -25.79
N LEU A 443 17.01 0.87 -25.80
CA LEU A 443 17.50 1.53 -24.60
C LEU A 443 16.90 2.93 -24.55
N SER A 444 16.45 3.38 -23.37
CA SER A 444 15.98 4.75 -23.23
C SER A 444 16.55 5.47 -22.03
N VAL A 445 16.67 6.78 -22.18
CA VAL A 445 16.96 7.70 -21.09
C VAL A 445 15.72 8.55 -20.88
N GLU A 446 15.18 8.51 -19.68
CA GLU A 446 13.97 9.26 -19.30
C GLU A 446 14.29 10.24 -18.18
N THR A 447 14.00 11.52 -18.41
CA THR A 447 14.04 12.57 -17.40
C THR A 447 12.64 13.05 -17.07
N ASN A 448 12.36 13.20 -15.78
CA ASN A 448 11.08 13.67 -15.27
C ASN A 448 11.31 14.80 -14.28
N LEU A 449 10.74 15.97 -14.57
CA LEU A 449 10.65 17.08 -13.63
C LEU A 449 9.18 17.23 -13.21
N PHE A 450 8.88 17.22 -11.93
CA PHE A 450 7.52 17.54 -11.46
C PHE A 450 7.52 18.25 -10.13
N GLY A 451 6.47 19.01 -9.86
CA GLY A 451 6.36 19.79 -8.65
C GLY A 451 4.93 20.12 -8.29
N TYR A 452 4.81 20.80 -7.16
CA TYR A 452 3.55 21.22 -6.55
C TYR A 452 3.52 22.73 -6.42
N LEU A 453 2.35 23.32 -6.69
CA LEU A 453 2.08 24.72 -6.42
C LEU A 453 0.84 24.81 -5.52
N GLY A 454 1.01 25.40 -4.34
CA GLY A 454 -0.04 25.46 -3.33
C GLY A 454 -0.52 24.07 -2.90
N SER A 455 -1.81 23.98 -2.58
CA SER A 455 -2.46 22.76 -2.08
C SER A 455 -3.25 21.99 -3.12
N ASN A 456 -3.26 22.44 -4.38
CA ASN A 456 -4.18 21.91 -5.39
C ASN A 456 -3.60 21.78 -6.81
N LEU A 457 -2.38 22.23 -7.09
CA LEU A 457 -1.83 22.17 -8.45
C LEU A 457 -0.56 21.32 -8.49
N LYS A 458 -0.52 20.36 -9.42
CA LYS A 458 0.67 19.56 -9.75
C LYS A 458 1.03 19.80 -11.21
N TYR A 459 2.30 19.98 -11.49
CA TYR A 459 2.80 20.15 -12.86
C TYR A 459 3.96 19.20 -13.11
N GLY A 460 4.23 18.91 -14.37
CA GLY A 460 5.44 18.20 -14.74
C GLY A 460 5.79 18.23 -16.21
N LEU A 461 7.05 17.89 -16.47
CA LEU A 461 7.69 17.78 -17.76
C LEU A 461 8.43 16.44 -17.80
N ASN A 462 8.26 15.70 -18.88
CA ASN A 462 8.91 14.43 -19.13
C ASN A 462 9.56 14.46 -20.49
N TYR A 463 10.83 14.08 -20.54
CA TYR A 463 11.58 13.89 -21.76
C TYR A 463 12.09 12.45 -21.79
N GLU A 464 11.83 11.75 -22.88
CA GLU A 464 12.33 10.41 -23.09
C GLU A 464 13.02 10.31 -24.45
N TYR A 465 14.24 9.81 -24.47
CA TYR A 465 14.97 9.45 -25.68
C TYR A 465 15.09 7.93 -25.76
N ARG A 466 14.52 7.31 -26.80
CA ARG A 466 14.61 5.87 -27.07
C ARG A 466 15.53 5.63 -28.26
N GLN A 467 16.50 4.76 -28.09
CA GLN A 467 17.39 4.27 -29.14
C GLN A 467 17.02 2.82 -29.47
N PHE A 468 16.58 2.59 -30.70
CA PHE A 468 16.41 1.27 -31.30
C PHE A 468 17.67 0.92 -32.10
N LYS A 469 17.66 -0.20 -32.82
CA LYS A 469 18.80 -0.62 -33.64
C LYS A 469 19.14 0.40 -34.73
N ASP A 470 18.15 0.78 -35.53
CA ASP A 470 18.33 1.58 -36.75
C ASP A 470 17.67 2.97 -36.68
N GLU A 471 17.03 3.29 -35.57
CA GLU A 471 16.29 4.55 -35.40
C GLU A 471 16.25 5.03 -33.94
N HIS A 472 15.85 6.29 -33.77
CA HIS A 472 15.62 6.88 -32.46
C HIS A 472 14.30 7.62 -32.40
N MET A 473 13.70 7.62 -31.21
CA MET A 473 12.48 8.34 -30.90
C MET A 473 12.74 9.31 -29.75
N THR A 474 12.13 10.49 -29.82
CA THR A 474 12.14 11.44 -28.71
C THR A 474 10.71 11.81 -28.38
N ILE A 475 10.37 11.75 -27.10
CA ILE A 475 9.04 11.99 -26.58
C ILE A 475 9.15 13.10 -25.55
N LEU A 476 8.39 14.18 -25.77
CA LEU A 476 8.22 15.25 -24.79
C LEU A 476 6.78 15.23 -24.32
N LYS A 477 6.57 15.14 -23.00
CA LYS A 477 5.25 15.29 -22.37
C LYS A 477 5.29 16.42 -21.36
N SER A 478 4.23 17.20 -21.29
CA SER A 478 4.01 18.12 -20.17
C SER A 478 2.59 17.93 -19.63
N TYR A 479 2.39 18.21 -18.35
CA TYR A 479 1.07 18.18 -17.78
C TYR A 479 0.86 19.23 -16.69
N LEU A 480 -0.40 19.58 -16.50
CA LEU A 480 -0.92 20.39 -15.41
C LEU A 480 -2.15 19.71 -14.86
N ASN A 481 -2.11 19.27 -13.61
CA ASN A 481 -3.26 18.70 -12.91
C ASN A 481 -3.73 19.65 -11.83
N TRP A 482 -4.96 20.13 -11.96
CA TRP A 482 -5.61 21.00 -10.99
C TRP A 482 -6.66 20.22 -10.20
N LYS A 483 -6.42 20.04 -8.91
CA LYS A 483 -7.35 19.45 -7.95
C LYS A 483 -8.44 20.47 -7.60
N LEU A 484 -9.64 20.27 -8.16
CA LEU A 484 -10.79 21.15 -7.94
C LEU A 484 -11.45 20.87 -6.59
N THR A 485 -11.58 19.59 -6.24
CA THR A 485 -12.03 19.11 -4.92
C THR A 485 -11.24 17.86 -4.55
N LYS A 486 -11.51 17.24 -3.38
CA LYS A 486 -10.85 15.98 -2.97
C LYS A 486 -10.86 14.93 -4.09
N ASN A 487 -11.98 14.76 -4.77
CA ASN A 487 -12.19 13.66 -5.71
C ASN A 487 -12.42 14.12 -7.16
N LYS A 488 -12.18 15.40 -7.47
CA LYS A 488 -12.33 15.95 -8.83
C LYS A 488 -11.08 16.71 -9.24
N GLN A 489 -10.55 16.37 -10.40
CA GLN A 489 -9.33 16.99 -10.93
C GLN A 489 -9.52 17.34 -12.41
N LEU A 490 -8.85 18.39 -12.86
CA LEU A 490 -8.77 18.79 -14.26
C LEU A 490 -7.33 18.63 -14.73
N LEU A 491 -7.10 17.72 -15.68
CA LEU A 491 -5.79 17.39 -16.20
C LEU A 491 -5.65 17.91 -17.63
N PHE A 492 -4.65 18.75 -17.85
CA PHE A 492 -4.15 19.15 -19.16
C PHE A 492 -2.85 18.40 -19.42
N GLU A 493 -2.74 17.74 -20.57
CA GLU A 493 -1.55 17.04 -21.01
C GLU A 493 -1.19 17.47 -22.44
N THR A 494 0.10 17.65 -22.70
CA THR A 494 0.60 17.76 -24.07
C THR A 494 1.64 16.68 -24.31
N LYS A 495 1.66 16.13 -25.52
CA LYS A 495 2.59 15.09 -25.95
C LYS A 495 3.06 15.36 -27.37
N LYS A 496 4.37 15.34 -27.59
CA LYS A 496 4.99 15.55 -28.90
C LYS A 496 6.06 14.50 -29.15
N TYR A 497 6.01 13.87 -30.33
CA TYR A 497 7.11 13.05 -30.83
C TYR A 497 7.97 13.88 -31.79
N LYS A 498 9.27 13.57 -31.92
CA LYS A 498 10.26 14.34 -32.72
C LYS A 498 9.86 14.60 -34.19
N LYS A 499 8.84 13.93 -34.72
CA LYS A 499 8.31 14.09 -36.10
C LYS A 499 6.76 14.05 -36.18
N SER A 500 6.04 14.18 -35.06
CA SER A 500 4.56 14.19 -35.05
C SER A 500 3.99 15.58 -34.80
N SER A 501 2.70 15.76 -35.12
CA SER A 501 1.93 16.88 -34.59
C SER A 501 1.89 16.84 -33.06
N LEU A 502 1.79 18.03 -32.46
CA LEU A 502 1.54 18.17 -31.03
C LEU A 502 0.15 17.59 -30.73
N THR A 503 0.09 16.67 -29.78
CA THR A 503 -1.16 16.17 -29.24
C THR A 503 -1.45 16.87 -27.92
N THR A 504 -2.62 17.48 -27.81
CA THR A 504 -3.10 18.09 -26.57
C THR A 504 -4.30 17.32 -26.07
N VAL A 505 -4.34 17.03 -24.77
CA VAL A 505 -5.42 16.30 -24.13
C VAL A 505 -5.92 17.09 -22.93
N ILE A 506 -7.24 17.21 -22.81
CA ILE A 506 -7.91 17.78 -21.64
C ILE A 506 -8.82 16.70 -21.07
N ASN A 507 -8.68 16.43 -19.77
CA ASN A 507 -9.38 15.37 -19.07
C ASN A 507 -10.02 15.91 -17.79
N LEU A 508 -11.32 15.72 -17.64
CA LEU A 508 -11.99 15.79 -16.35
C LEU A 508 -11.86 14.43 -15.66
N ARG A 509 -11.36 14.42 -14.44
CA ARG A 509 -10.99 13.21 -13.68
C ARG A 509 -11.85 13.13 -12.42
N PHE A 510 -12.57 12.03 -12.27
CA PHE A 510 -13.39 11.70 -11.11
C PHE A 510 -12.75 10.53 -10.36
N LEU A 511 -12.35 10.77 -9.11
CA LEU A 511 -11.77 9.77 -8.22
C LEU A 511 -12.89 9.23 -7.31
N LEU A 512 -13.34 8.00 -7.56
CA LEU A 512 -14.53 7.41 -6.95
C LEU A 512 -14.21 6.55 -5.74
#